data_AF-A0A2V6RSL1-F1
#
_entry.id   AF-A0A2V6RSL1-F1
#
_cell.length_a   1.000
_cell.length_b   1.000
_cell.length_c   1.000
_cell.angle_alpha   90.00
_cell.angle_beta   90.00
_cell.angle_gamma   90.00
#
_symmetry.space_group_name_H-M   'P 1'
#
loop_
_entity.id
_entity.type
_entity.pdbx_description
1 polymer ?
#
loop_
_entity_poly.entity_id
_entity_poly.type
_entity_poly.pdbx_seq_one_letter_code
_entity_poly.pdbx_strand_id
1 'polypeptide(L)' 'MVETTVWINEAHPAYRRAAASRSEGYHIALATALALAPLAVEPAKEHAFLTTFLAAWGSALERRVSRRRK' A
#
# COMPACT_ATOMS: atom_id res chain seq x y z
N MET A 1 -3.94 17.56 -16.27
CA MET A 1 -4.10 16.13 -15.98
C MET A 1 -3.28 15.84 -14.73
N VAL A 2 -3.88 15.33 -13.65
CA VAL A 2 -3.12 14.98 -12.44
C VAL A 2 -2.38 13.68 -12.72
N GLU A 3 -1.08 13.63 -12.47
CA GLU A 3 -0.32 12.40 -12.57
C GLU A 3 -0.90 11.38 -11.58
N THR A 4 -1.48 10.29 -12.09
CA THR A 4 -2.19 9.28 -11.29
C THR A 4 -1.28 8.10 -10.93
N THR A 5 0.03 8.24 -11.18
CA THR A 5 1.04 7.21 -10.95
C THR A 5 1.73 7.45 -9.62
N VAL A 6 1.81 6.42 -8.77
CA VAL A 6 2.67 6.43 -7.59
C VAL A 6 4.00 5.78 -7.96
N TRP A 7 5.09 6.53 -7.80
CA TRP A 7 6.45 6.07 -8.05
C TRP A 7 7.07 5.47 -6.78
N ILE A 8 7.64 4.26 -6.90
CA ILE A 8 8.32 3.56 -5.79
C ILE A 8 9.81 3.45 -6.11
N ASN A 9 10.67 3.86 -5.17
CA ASN A 9 12.12 3.74 -5.32
C ASN A 9 12.60 2.35 -4.91
N GLU A 10 12.77 1.46 -5.89
CA GLU A 10 13.24 0.09 -5.65
C GLU A 10 14.70 -0.01 -5.19
N ALA A 11 15.51 1.02 -5.48
CA ALA A 11 16.89 1.09 -5.02
C ALA A 11 17.01 1.48 -3.53
N HIS A 12 15.93 2.00 -2.93
CA HIS A 12 15.94 2.42 -1.53
C HIS A 12 16.15 1.22 -0.58
N PRO A 13 16.98 1.33 0.48
CA PRO A 13 17.24 0.24 1.41
C PRO A 13 15.99 -0.39 2.03
N ALA A 14 14.94 0.42 2.28
CA ALA A 14 13.67 -0.10 2.82
C ALA A 14 12.92 -1.01 1.83
N TYR A 15 12.93 -0.68 0.53
CA TYR A 15 12.35 -1.54 -0.49
C TYR A 15 13.16 -2.83 -0.62
N ARG A 16 14.49 -2.72 -0.70
CA ARG A 16 15.39 -3.89 -0.75
C ARG A 16 15.19 -4.84 0.42
N ARG A 17 14.99 -4.30 1.63
CA ARG A 17 14.64 -5.11 2.82
C ARG A 17 13.28 -5.80 2.65
N ALA A 18 12.27 -5.09 2.15
CA ALA A 18 10.95 -5.67 1.89
C ALA A 18 11.01 -6.79 0.84
N ALA A 19 11.78 -6.62 -0.24
CA ALA A 19 12.04 -7.65 -1.23
C ALA A 19 12.73 -8.88 -0.62
N ALA A 20 13.80 -8.66 0.16
CA ALA A 20 14.49 -9.75 0.85
C ALA A 20 13.57 -10.54 1.80
N SER A 21 12.57 -9.90 2.41
CA SER A 21 11.60 -10.54 3.30
C SER A 21 10.30 -10.99 2.60
N ARG A 22 10.21 -10.95 1.27
CA ARG A 22 8.99 -11.24 0.49
C ARG A 22 7.77 -10.42 0.94
N SER A 23 8.01 -9.17 1.32
CA SER A 23 7.04 -8.20 1.81
C SER A 23 6.82 -7.04 0.82
N GLU A 24 7.18 -7.22 -0.46
CA GLU A 24 7.06 -6.18 -1.51
C GLU A 24 5.64 -5.65 -1.63
N GLY A 25 4.65 -6.55 -1.66
CA GLY A 25 3.24 -6.17 -1.75
C GLY A 25 2.82 -5.26 -0.59
N TYR A 26 3.28 -5.53 0.63
CA TYR A 26 3.02 -4.69 1.80
C TYR A 26 3.73 -3.33 1.68
N HIS A 27 4.99 -3.32 1.24
CA HIS A 27 5.74 -2.09 1.05
C HIS A 27 5.10 -1.17 0.00
N ILE A 28 4.68 -1.73 -1.14
CA ILE A 28 3.99 -1.01 -2.20
C ILE A 28 2.65 -0.46 -1.68
N ALA A 29 1.86 -1.28 -0.98
CA ALA A 29 0.59 -0.85 -0.42
C ALA A 29 0.75 0.30 0.59
N LEU A 30 1.71 0.18 1.52
CA LEU A 30 1.99 1.20 2.52
C LEU A 30 2.49 2.50 1.87
N ALA A 31 3.45 2.42 0.95
CA ALA A 31 3.98 3.60 0.26
C ALA A 31 2.91 4.29 -0.60
N THR A 32 2.04 3.52 -1.26
CA THR A 32 0.88 4.05 -1.98
C THR A 32 -0.08 4.77 -1.04
N ALA A 33 -0.41 4.16 0.11
CA ALA A 33 -1.30 4.77 1.08
C ALA A 33 -0.72 6.09 1.63
N LEU A 34 0.58 6.13 1.92
CA LEU A 34 1.29 7.32 2.36
C LEU A 34 1.31 8.43 1.29
N ALA A 35 1.50 8.07 0.02
CA ALA A 35 1.47 9.04 -1.08
C ALA A 35 0.07 9.63 -1.31
N LEU A 36 -0.98 8.83 -1.07
CA LEU A 36 -2.37 9.25 -1.28
C LEU A 36 -2.96 10.01 -0.09
N ALA A 37 -2.53 9.73 1.15
CA ALA A 37 -3.17 10.28 2.36
C ALA A 37 -3.30 11.82 2.33
N PRO A 38 -2.27 12.62 1.96
CA PRO A 38 -2.37 14.07 1.91
C PRO A 38 -3.32 14.61 0.83
N LEU A 39 -3.65 13.78 -0.17
CA LEU A 39 -4.57 14.12 -1.26
C LEU A 39 -6.00 13.64 -0.98
N ALA A 40 -6.16 12.61 -0.15
CA ALA A 40 -7.43 11.92 0.06
C ALA A 40 -8.20 12.43 1.29
N VAL A 41 -7.50 12.93 2.31
CA VAL A 41 -8.10 13.31 3.60
C VAL A 41 -7.40 14.53 4.22
N GLU A 42 -8.07 15.16 5.20
CA GLU A 42 -7.44 16.19 6.05
C GLU A 42 -6.27 15.59 6.86
N PRO A 43 -5.23 16.37 7.21
CA PRO A 43 -4.05 15.88 7.94
C PRO A 43 -4.37 15.11 9.22
N ALA A 44 -5.39 15.55 9.99
CA ALA A 44 -5.83 14.89 11.22
C ALA A 44 -6.40 13.48 11.00
N LYS A 45 -6.76 13.12 9.75
CA LYS A 45 -7.39 11.86 9.37
C LYS A 45 -6.43 10.92 8.63
N GLU A 46 -5.19 11.34 8.33
CA GLU A 46 -4.23 10.52 7.56
C GLU A 46 -3.96 9.15 8.21
N HIS A 47 -3.80 9.10 9.54
CA HIS A 47 -3.58 7.84 10.25
C HIS A 47 -4.79 6.88 10.14
N ALA A 48 -6.01 7.42 10.24
CA ALA A 48 -7.22 6.65 10.05
C ALA A 48 -7.32 6.13 8.61
N PHE A 49 -7.01 6.98 7.63
CA PHE A 49 -6.96 6.60 6.22
C PHE A 49 -5.98 5.45 5.97
N LEU A 50 -4.74 5.53 6.48
CA LEU A 50 -3.74 4.46 6.35
C LEU A 50 -4.24 3.13 6.92
N THR A 51 -4.82 3.17 8.12
CA THR A 51 -5.36 1.97 8.79
C THR A 51 -6.49 1.33 7.97
N THR A 52 -7.44 2.14 7.51
CA THR A 52 -8.56 1.66 6.69
C THR A 52 -8.10 1.13 5.33
N PHE A 53 -7.16 1.82 4.68
CA PHE A 53 -6.60 1.39 3.39
C PHE A 53 -5.93 0.02 3.50
N LEU A 54 -5.04 -0.15 4.48
CA LEU A 54 -4.30 -1.41 4.67
C LEU A 54 -5.23 -2.57 5.06
N ALA A 55 -6.25 -2.31 5.88
CA ALA A 55 -7.28 -3.30 6.19
C ALA A 55 -8.03 -3.74 4.91
N ALA A 56 -8.47 -2.79 4.09
CA ALA A 56 -9.17 -3.08 2.84
C ALA A 56 -8.29 -3.86 1.85
N TRP A 57 -7.01 -3.50 1.74
CA TRP A 57 -6.02 -4.19 0.91
C TRP A 57 -5.80 -5.64 1.38
N GLY A 58 -5.60 -5.85 2.69
CA GLY A 58 -5.43 -7.18 3.28
C GLY A 58 -6.63 -8.09 3.00
N SER A 59 -7.85 -7.60 3.27
CA SER A 59 -9.07 -8.36 2.98
C SER A 59 -9.26 -8.64 1.49
N ALA A 60 -8.83 -7.74 0.60
CA ALA A 60 -8.89 -7.97 -0.85
C ALA A 60 -7.94 -9.11 -1.29
N LEU A 61 -6.75 -9.21 -0.68
CA LEU A 61 -5.83 -10.32 -0.92
C LEU A 61 -6.40 -11.65 -0.45
N GLU A 62 -6.97 -11.70 0.76
CA GLU A 62 -7.62 -12.90 1.29
C GLU A 62 -8.72 -13.42 0.36
N ARG A 63 -9.59 -12.53 -0.11
CA ARG A 63 -10.65 -12.88 -1.09
C ARG A 63 -10.09 -13.46 -2.38
N ARG A 64 -8.96 -12.92 -2.89
CA ARG A 64 -8.31 -13.43 -4.10
C ARG A 64 -7.72 -14.83 -3.89
N VAL A 65 -7.07 -15.06 -2.75
CA VAL A 65 -6.52 -16.38 -2.40
C VAL A 65 -7.63 -17.43 -2.29
N SER A 66 -8.74 -17.09 -1.62
CA SER A 66 -9.90 -17.99 -1.49
C SER A 66 -10.51 -18.35 -2.84
N ARG A 67 -10.62 -17.39 -3.77
CA ARG A 67 -11.10 -17.67 -5.14
C ARG A 67 -10.17 -18.57 -5.95
N ARG A 68 -8.86 -18.46 -5.76
CA ARG A 68 -7.88 -19.30 -6.50
C ARG A 68 -7.86 -20.76 -6.01
N ARG A 69 -8.34 -21.03 -4.79
CA ARG A 69 -8.42 -22.37 -4.20
C ARG A 69 -9.69 -23.14 -4.55
N LYS A 70 -10.68 -22.47 -5.16
CA LYS A 70 -11.96 -23.05 -5.59
C LYS A 70 -11.90 -23.32 -7.09
#